data_AF-A0A9N9NPR1-F1
#
_entry.id   AF-A0A9N9NPR1-F1
#
_cell.length_a   1.000
_cell.length_b   1.000
_cell.length_c   1.000
_cell.angle_alpha   90.00
_cell.angle_beta   90.00
_cell.angle_gamma   90.00
#
_symmetry.space_group_name_H-M   'P 1'
#
loop_
_entity.id
_entity.type
_entity.pdbx_description
1 polymer ?
#
loop_
_entity_poly.entity_id
_entity_poly.type
_entity_poly.pdbx_seq_one_letter_code
_entity_poly.pdbx_strand_id
1 'polypeptide(L)'
;LRELIDSLIDLRKNENIAISENAANSRKRHIEDDDYLEYLWKDLKEINDLFLPFRTQTIEKWSNKVQIASGIPLNKKFKAINQGVNDQIAHVLCDRERLIKRTQLKRNADKILGKAKIFDDTDFYQQLLRELIERSDDISKVNVIEFHFLCLDDPVALGLRWATLRQTKQKKKHVDTKASKGRRLRYHVHEKLQNFMVPIPSGTWHDNMIDELYSSLLGKKNDGLDTDESEGKELNDNTVE
;
A
#
# COMPACT_ATOMS: atom_id res chain seq x y z
N LEU A 1 -38.11 -13.06 -16.16
CA LEU A 1 -36.86 -13.88 -16.22
C LEU A 1 -36.28 -13.91 -17.64
N ARG A 2 -37.07 -14.25 -18.66
CA ARG A 2 -36.68 -14.10 -20.09
C ARG A 2 -36.17 -12.70 -20.46
N GLU A 3 -36.95 -11.67 -20.16
CA GLU A 3 -36.60 -10.27 -20.45
C GLU A 3 -35.27 -9.82 -19.82
N LEU A 4 -34.96 -10.29 -18.61
CA LEU A 4 -33.70 -9.99 -17.92
C LEU A 4 -32.51 -10.65 -18.63
N ILE A 5 -32.70 -11.89 -19.10
CA ILE A 5 -31.66 -12.61 -19.86
C ILE A 5 -31.47 -11.95 -21.24
N ASP A 6 -32.55 -11.46 -21.86
CA ASP A 6 -32.47 -10.67 -23.09
C ASP A 6 -31.68 -9.37 -22.87
N SER A 7 -31.99 -8.61 -21.80
CA SER A 7 -31.25 -7.38 -21.50
C SER A 7 -29.77 -7.63 -21.18
N LEU A 8 -29.45 -8.72 -20.47
CA LEU A 8 -28.08 -9.13 -20.16
C LEU A 8 -27.28 -9.42 -21.44
N ILE A 9 -27.93 -10.06 -22.42
CA ILE A 9 -27.29 -10.43 -23.68
C ILE A 9 -27.11 -9.21 -24.59
N ASP A 10 -28.09 -8.31 -24.63
CA ASP A 10 -27.95 -7.07 -25.38
C ASP A 10 -26.82 -6.21 -24.80
N LEU A 11 -26.70 -6.14 -23.48
CA LEU A 11 -25.58 -5.49 -22.81
C LEU A 11 -24.24 -6.15 -23.16
N ARG A 12 -24.20 -7.48 -23.26
CA ARG A 12 -22.99 -8.24 -23.63
C ARG A 12 -22.63 -8.13 -25.13
N LYS A 13 -23.62 -7.98 -26.02
CA LYS A 13 -23.42 -7.73 -27.46
C LYS A 13 -22.79 -6.37 -27.73
N ASN A 14 -23.15 -5.37 -26.92
CA ASN A 14 -22.62 -4.02 -27.05
C ASN A 14 -21.12 -3.92 -26.73
N GLU A 15 -20.52 -4.90 -26.04
CA GLU A 15 -19.10 -4.91 -25.66
C GLU A 15 -18.15 -5.55 -26.72
N ASN A 16 -18.50 -5.51 -28.02
CA ASN A 16 -17.67 -6.01 -29.13
C ASN A 16 -17.31 -7.50 -29.08
N ILE A 17 -18.17 -8.32 -28.47
CA ILE A 17 -18.00 -9.77 -28.47
C ILE A 17 -18.85 -10.31 -29.60
N ALA A 18 -18.18 -10.89 -30.61
CA ALA A 18 -18.83 -11.53 -31.75
C ALA A 18 -19.63 -12.76 -31.27
N ILE A 19 -20.87 -12.52 -30.84
CA ILE A 19 -21.82 -13.56 -30.50
C ILE A 19 -22.35 -14.11 -31.82
N SER A 20 -22.14 -15.40 -32.07
CA SER A 20 -22.72 -16.14 -33.20
C SER A 20 -24.22 -15.83 -33.32
N GLU A 21 -24.71 -15.51 -34.51
CA GLU A 21 -26.14 -15.23 -34.78
C GLU A 21 -27.07 -16.39 -34.38
N ASN A 22 -26.51 -17.60 -34.19
CA ASN A 22 -27.22 -18.78 -33.75
C ASN A 22 -27.26 -18.97 -32.24
N ALA A 23 -26.39 -18.28 -31.49
CA ALA A 23 -26.40 -18.32 -30.05
C ALA A 23 -27.69 -17.65 -29.53
N ALA A 24 -28.44 -18.37 -28.70
CA ALA A 24 -29.67 -17.91 -28.05
C ALA A 24 -30.97 -17.97 -28.88
N ASN A 25 -31.00 -18.67 -30.01
CA ASN A 25 -32.18 -18.76 -30.89
C ASN A 25 -33.35 -19.55 -30.30
N SER A 26 -33.12 -20.45 -29.35
CA SER A 26 -34.21 -21.27 -28.84
C SER A 26 -35.11 -20.60 -27.83
N ARG A 27 -34.63 -19.51 -27.24
CA ARG A 27 -35.49 -18.65 -26.42
C ARG A 27 -36.67 -18.12 -27.25
N LYS A 28 -36.56 -17.99 -28.58
CA LYS A 28 -37.70 -17.56 -29.41
C LYS A 28 -38.76 -18.65 -29.63
N ARG A 29 -38.50 -19.90 -29.22
CA ARG A 29 -39.43 -21.03 -29.38
C ARG A 29 -40.16 -21.33 -28.08
N HIS A 30 -41.47 -21.50 -28.17
CA HIS A 30 -42.31 -22.02 -27.09
C HIS A 30 -42.01 -23.52 -26.96
N ILE A 31 -41.43 -23.93 -25.83
CA ILE A 31 -40.99 -25.31 -25.55
C ILE A 31 -41.71 -25.74 -24.26
N GLU A 32 -42.15 -26.99 -24.19
CA GLU A 32 -42.83 -27.58 -23.02
C GLU A 32 -42.03 -27.38 -21.73
N ASP A 33 -42.74 -27.16 -20.61
CA ASP A 33 -42.20 -26.55 -19.39
C ASP A 33 -41.08 -27.34 -18.70
N ASP A 34 -41.05 -28.67 -18.82
CA ASP A 34 -40.08 -29.53 -18.14
C ASP A 34 -38.66 -29.45 -18.75
N ASP A 35 -38.56 -29.37 -20.08
CA ASP A 35 -37.27 -29.30 -20.81
C ASP A 35 -36.79 -27.85 -21.02
N TYR A 36 -37.66 -26.88 -20.78
CA TYR A 36 -37.40 -25.46 -21.02
C TYR A 36 -36.21 -24.93 -20.20
N LEU A 37 -36.09 -25.35 -18.94
CA LEU A 37 -35.02 -24.92 -18.04
C LEU A 37 -33.65 -25.46 -18.45
N GLU A 38 -33.58 -26.73 -18.86
CA GLU A 38 -32.34 -27.36 -19.30
C GLU A 38 -31.85 -26.75 -20.62
N TYR A 39 -32.79 -26.46 -21.53
CA TYR A 39 -32.48 -25.75 -22.76
C TYR A 39 -31.96 -24.34 -22.46
N LEU A 40 -32.65 -23.58 -21.62
CA LEU A 40 -32.25 -22.22 -21.24
C LEU A 40 -30.86 -22.20 -20.60
N TRP A 41 -30.54 -23.20 -19.78
CA TRP A 41 -29.21 -23.35 -19.18
C TRP A 41 -28.13 -23.61 -20.23
N LYS A 42 -28.42 -24.43 -21.24
CA LYS A 42 -27.50 -24.70 -22.37
C LYS A 42 -27.26 -23.43 -23.20
N ASP A 43 -28.33 -22.73 -23.56
CA ASP A 43 -28.45 -21.28 -23.80
C ASP A 43 -27.35 -20.45 -23.13
N LEU A 44 -27.54 -20.30 -21.83
CA LEU A 44 -26.74 -19.41 -21.01
C LEU A 44 -25.27 -19.86 -20.95
N LYS A 45 -25.03 -21.17 -20.93
CA LYS A 45 -23.69 -21.74 -20.85
C LYS A 45 -22.88 -21.45 -22.11
N GLU A 46 -23.45 -21.68 -23.30
CA GLU A 46 -22.78 -21.39 -24.58
C GLU A 46 -22.40 -19.90 -24.68
N ILE A 47 -23.31 -19.01 -24.30
CA ILE A 47 -23.07 -17.57 -24.29
C ILE A 47 -22.02 -17.16 -23.25
N ASN A 48 -21.99 -17.84 -22.10
CA ASN A 48 -20.95 -17.62 -21.11
C ASN A 48 -19.59 -18.10 -21.60
N ASP A 49 -19.52 -19.26 -22.24
CA ASP A 49 -18.28 -19.82 -22.79
C ASP A 49 -17.68 -18.90 -23.85
N LEU A 50 -18.50 -18.30 -24.72
CA LEU A 50 -18.07 -17.27 -25.67
C LEU A 50 -17.54 -15.99 -24.99
N PHE A 51 -18.06 -15.64 -23.81
CA PHE A 51 -17.65 -14.45 -23.04
C PHE A 51 -16.41 -14.69 -22.17
N LEU A 52 -16.12 -15.94 -21.79
CA LEU A 52 -14.97 -16.30 -20.96
C LEU A 52 -13.66 -15.65 -21.40
N PRO A 53 -13.24 -15.66 -22.68
CA PRO A 53 -11.96 -15.06 -23.09
C PRO A 53 -11.94 -13.55 -22.84
N PHE A 54 -13.00 -12.82 -23.21
CA PHE A 54 -13.10 -11.38 -22.97
C PHE A 54 -13.03 -11.05 -21.48
N ARG A 55 -13.79 -11.78 -20.65
CA ARG A 55 -13.76 -11.62 -19.19
C ARG A 55 -12.35 -11.83 -18.64
N THR A 56 -11.71 -12.92 -19.04
CA THR A 56 -10.38 -13.33 -18.56
C THR A 56 -9.33 -12.28 -18.92
N GLN A 57 -9.37 -11.78 -20.16
CA GLN A 57 -8.48 -10.71 -20.64
C GLN A 57 -8.73 -9.38 -19.94
N THR A 58 -9.99 -9.02 -19.71
CA THR A 58 -10.37 -7.76 -19.04
C THR A 58 -9.94 -7.77 -17.57
N ILE A 59 -10.18 -8.87 -16.85
CA ILE A 59 -9.72 -9.06 -15.47
C ILE A 59 -8.20 -8.94 -15.39
N GLU A 60 -7.49 -9.61 -16.30
CA GLU A 60 -6.02 -9.57 -16.33
C GLU A 60 -5.50 -8.15 -16.65
N LYS A 61 -6.10 -7.45 -17.61
CA LYS A 61 -5.76 -6.06 -17.95
C LYS A 61 -5.89 -5.14 -16.74
N TRP A 62 -7.03 -5.19 -16.05
CA TRP A 62 -7.27 -4.31 -14.89
C TRP A 62 -6.43 -4.70 -13.68
N SER A 63 -6.26 -5.99 -13.44
CA SER A 63 -5.34 -6.48 -12.41
C SER A 63 -3.92 -5.94 -12.64
N ASN A 64 -3.39 -6.09 -13.85
CA ASN A 64 -2.06 -5.58 -14.19
C ASN A 64 -1.99 -4.06 -14.03
N LYS A 65 -3.02 -3.31 -14.46
CA LYS A 65 -3.09 -1.84 -14.31
C LYS A 65 -3.03 -1.44 -12.83
N VAL A 66 -3.82 -2.10 -11.96
CA VAL A 66 -3.85 -1.87 -10.51
C VAL A 66 -2.54 -2.29 -9.84
N GLN A 67 -1.97 -3.44 -10.21
CA GLN A 67 -0.71 -3.91 -9.66
C GLN A 67 0.43 -2.93 -9.95
N ILE A 68 0.48 -2.34 -11.14
CA ILE A 68 1.48 -1.32 -11.47
C ILE A 68 1.17 0.01 -10.75
N ALA A 69 -0.10 0.39 -10.60
CA ALA A 69 -0.51 1.62 -9.90
C ALA A 69 -0.25 1.57 -8.38
N SER A 70 -0.38 0.39 -7.76
CA SER A 70 -0.21 0.19 -6.31
C SER A 70 1.22 0.43 -5.80
N GLY A 71 2.23 0.56 -6.68
CA GLY A 71 3.60 0.89 -6.29
C GLY A 71 4.32 -0.15 -5.42
N ILE A 72 3.67 -1.29 -5.10
CA ILE A 72 4.19 -2.30 -4.19
C ILE A 72 5.49 -2.87 -4.80
N PRO A 73 6.65 -2.71 -4.12
CA PRO A 73 7.94 -3.12 -4.65
C PRO A 73 7.97 -4.63 -4.90
N LEU A 74 8.38 -5.01 -6.11
CA LEU A 74 8.44 -6.40 -6.58
C LEU A 74 9.24 -7.33 -5.64
N ASN A 75 10.16 -6.77 -4.85
CA ASN A 75 11.05 -7.50 -3.94
C ASN A 75 10.43 -7.87 -2.58
N LYS A 76 9.24 -7.34 -2.24
CA LYS A 76 8.49 -7.72 -1.02
C LYS A 76 7.34 -8.69 -1.29
N LYS A 77 7.19 -9.15 -2.54
CA LYS A 77 6.06 -10.00 -2.94
C LYS A 77 6.44 -11.47 -2.74
N PHE A 78 5.81 -12.12 -1.77
CA PHE A 78 5.93 -13.57 -1.56
C PHE A 78 5.59 -14.33 -2.85
N LYS A 79 6.33 -15.41 -3.13
CA LYS A 79 6.25 -16.21 -4.37
C LYS A 79 4.84 -16.73 -4.69
N ALA A 80 3.97 -16.86 -3.69
CA ALA A 80 2.56 -17.23 -3.83
C ALA A 80 1.66 -16.14 -4.44
N ILE A 81 2.08 -14.86 -4.42
CA ILE A 81 1.32 -13.69 -4.90
C ILE A 81 1.68 -13.33 -6.35
N ASN A 82 2.67 -14.01 -6.95
CA ASN A 82 3.14 -13.72 -8.32
C ASN A 82 2.40 -14.51 -9.43
N GLN A 83 1.30 -15.20 -9.10
CA GLN A 83 0.49 -15.91 -10.10
C GLN A 83 -0.46 -14.93 -10.81
N GLY A 84 -0.84 -15.21 -12.06
CA GLY A 84 -1.86 -14.42 -12.75
C GLY A 84 -3.15 -14.40 -11.94
N VAL A 85 -3.89 -13.29 -11.95
CA VAL A 85 -5.12 -13.19 -11.13
C VAL A 85 -6.12 -14.29 -11.46
N ASN A 86 -6.16 -14.75 -12.71
CA ASN A 86 -6.99 -15.89 -13.11
C ASN A 86 -6.55 -17.21 -12.46
N ASP A 87 -5.24 -17.44 -12.32
CA ASP A 87 -4.70 -18.63 -11.64
C ASP A 87 -4.97 -18.59 -10.13
N GLN A 88 -4.85 -17.40 -9.53
CA GLN A 88 -5.21 -17.21 -8.12
C GLN A 88 -6.69 -17.52 -7.88
N ILE A 89 -7.57 -17.02 -8.76
CA ILE A 89 -9.00 -17.33 -8.71
C ILE A 89 -9.23 -18.83 -8.87
N ALA A 90 -8.58 -19.47 -9.85
CA ALA A 90 -8.71 -20.91 -10.07
C ALA A 90 -8.25 -21.73 -8.86
N HIS A 91 -7.14 -21.34 -8.23
CA HIS A 91 -6.61 -21.98 -7.03
C HIS A 91 -7.57 -21.83 -5.84
N VAL A 92 -8.13 -20.65 -5.62
CA VAL A 92 -9.14 -20.43 -4.56
C VAL A 92 -10.40 -21.27 -4.82
N LEU A 93 -10.84 -21.36 -6.08
CA LEU A 93 -12.01 -22.14 -6.47
C LEU A 93 -11.78 -23.66 -6.42
N CYS A 94 -10.52 -24.11 -6.40
CA CYS A 94 -10.19 -25.53 -6.27
C CYS A 94 -10.71 -26.12 -4.95
N ASP A 95 -10.71 -25.35 -3.87
CA ASP A 95 -11.21 -25.77 -2.54
C ASP A 95 -12.57 -25.11 -2.21
N ARG A 96 -13.53 -25.26 -3.12
CA ARG A 96 -14.88 -24.70 -2.97
C ARG A 96 -15.61 -25.22 -1.75
N GLU A 97 -15.45 -26.50 -1.41
CA GLU A 97 -16.15 -27.11 -0.28
C GLU A 97 -15.73 -26.49 1.06
N ARG A 98 -14.42 -26.22 1.24
CA ARG A 98 -13.94 -25.53 2.43
C ARG A 98 -14.48 -24.11 2.51
N LEU A 99 -14.55 -23.39 1.39
CA LEU A 99 -15.15 -22.05 1.34
C LEU A 99 -16.62 -22.07 1.79
N ILE A 100 -17.39 -23.04 1.31
CA ILE A 100 -18.80 -23.22 1.70
C ILE A 100 -18.91 -23.52 3.20
N LYS A 101 -18.06 -24.40 3.75
CA LYS A 101 -18.06 -24.70 5.19
C LYS A 101 -17.71 -23.48 6.04
N ARG A 102 -16.80 -22.62 5.55
CA ARG A 102 -16.40 -21.40 6.25
C ARG A 102 -17.52 -20.36 6.30
N THR A 103 -18.30 -20.23 5.23
CA THR A 103 -19.45 -19.30 5.18
C THR A 103 -20.69 -19.86 5.86
N GLN A 104 -20.78 -21.17 6.13
CA GLN A 104 -21.92 -21.77 6.85
C GLN A 104 -21.68 -21.92 8.36
N LEU A 105 -20.60 -21.32 8.90
CA LEU A 105 -20.25 -21.46 10.30
C LEU A 105 -21.13 -20.54 11.17
N LYS A 106 -21.82 -21.12 12.16
CA LYS A 106 -22.63 -20.34 13.11
C LYS A 106 -21.74 -19.71 14.17
N ARG A 107 -21.48 -18.40 14.06
CA ARG A 107 -20.67 -17.64 15.03
C ARG A 107 -21.49 -17.01 16.17
N ASN A 108 -22.76 -16.68 15.92
CA ASN A 108 -23.62 -16.03 16.90
C ASN A 108 -24.43 -17.06 17.71
N ALA A 109 -24.67 -16.76 18.99
CA ALA A 109 -25.45 -17.62 19.88
C ALA A 109 -26.97 -17.62 19.57
N ASP A 110 -27.41 -16.72 18.69
CA ASP A 110 -28.82 -16.49 18.39
C ASP A 110 -29.51 -17.71 17.77
N LYS A 111 -30.79 -17.89 18.11
CA LYS A 111 -31.63 -18.95 17.55
C LYS A 111 -32.13 -18.50 16.17
N ILE A 112 -31.58 -19.09 15.13
CA ILE A 112 -31.97 -18.82 13.75
C ILE A 112 -33.32 -19.50 13.49
N LEU A 113 -34.32 -18.71 13.09
CA LEU A 113 -35.62 -19.22 12.65
C LEU A 113 -35.57 -19.42 11.12
N GLY A 114 -35.73 -20.66 10.63
CA GLY A 114 -35.77 -20.98 9.20
C GLY A 114 -34.79 -22.07 8.74
N LYS A 115 -34.66 -22.28 7.42
CA LYS A 115 -33.82 -23.35 6.82
C LYS A 115 -32.33 -23.10 7.11
N ALA A 116 -31.64 -24.19 7.50
CA ALA A 116 -30.30 -24.24 8.08
C ALA A 116 -29.10 -23.86 7.18
N LYS A 117 -29.29 -23.13 6.08
CA LYS A 117 -28.18 -22.62 5.28
C LYS A 117 -27.82 -21.22 5.77
N ILE A 118 -26.97 -21.18 6.78
CA ILE A 118 -26.37 -19.96 7.32
C ILE A 118 -25.39 -19.43 6.28
N PHE A 119 -25.37 -18.14 6.01
CA PHE A 119 -24.37 -17.52 5.17
C PHE A 119 -23.73 -16.36 5.95
N ASP A 120 -22.48 -16.53 6.32
CA ASP A 120 -21.70 -15.65 7.17
C ASP A 120 -20.48 -15.13 6.41
N ASP A 121 -20.60 -13.88 5.96
CA ASP A 121 -19.57 -13.14 5.22
C ASP A 121 -18.68 -12.28 6.13
N THR A 122 -18.75 -12.47 7.45
CA THR A 122 -17.97 -11.65 8.41
C THR A 122 -16.47 -11.69 8.12
N ASP A 123 -15.93 -12.86 7.74
CA ASP A 123 -14.52 -13.00 7.37
C ASP A 123 -14.14 -12.17 6.13
N PHE A 124 -15.07 -12.01 5.18
CA PHE A 124 -14.86 -11.21 3.98
C PHE A 124 -14.79 -9.73 4.34
N TYR A 125 -15.71 -9.24 5.16
CA TYR A 125 -15.68 -7.85 5.63
C TYR A 125 -14.46 -7.55 6.51
N GLN A 126 -14.04 -8.50 7.35
CA GLN A 126 -12.80 -8.37 8.12
C GLN A 126 -11.57 -8.26 7.22
N GLN A 127 -11.51 -9.04 6.14
CA GLN A 127 -10.43 -8.95 5.16
C GLN A 127 -10.42 -7.58 4.44
N LEU A 128 -11.59 -7.09 4.01
CA LEU A 128 -11.70 -5.77 3.39
C LEU A 128 -11.32 -4.63 4.34
N LEU A 129 -11.75 -4.72 5.60
CA LEU A 129 -11.42 -3.74 6.63
C LEU A 129 -9.91 -3.74 6.91
N ARG A 130 -9.30 -4.93 7.04
CA ARG A 130 -7.86 -5.07 7.22
C ARG A 130 -7.08 -4.46 6.05
N GLU A 131 -7.50 -4.75 4.81
CA GLU A 131 -6.88 -4.17 3.62
C GLU A 131 -7.07 -2.64 3.56
N LEU A 132 -8.24 -2.13 3.96
CA LEU A 132 -8.51 -0.69 4.03
C LEU A 132 -7.62 -0.02 5.07
N ILE A 133 -7.45 -0.63 6.25
CA ILE A 133 -6.57 -0.12 7.31
C ILE A 133 -5.12 -0.11 6.84
N GLU A 134 -4.62 -1.23 6.30
CA GLU A 134 -3.26 -1.32 5.74
C GLU A 134 -3.02 -0.28 4.64
N ARG A 135 -4.01 -0.08 3.77
CA ARG A 135 -3.96 1.00 2.76
C ARG A 135 -4.02 2.37 3.41
N SER A 136 -4.81 2.60 4.45
CA SER A 136 -4.92 3.91 5.10
C SER A 136 -3.62 4.32 5.81
N ASP A 137 -2.92 3.35 6.41
CA ASP A 137 -1.61 3.55 7.01
C ASP A 137 -0.54 3.88 5.94
N ASP A 138 -0.67 3.32 4.73
CA ASP A 138 0.18 3.64 3.57
C ASP A 138 -0.26 4.92 2.83
N ILE A 139 -1.56 5.26 2.82
CA ILE A 139 -2.13 6.49 2.22
C ILE A 139 -1.66 7.74 2.98
N SER A 140 -1.35 7.62 4.28
CA SER A 140 -0.63 8.68 5.01
C SER A 140 0.70 9.08 4.35
N LYS A 141 1.24 8.27 3.42
CA LYS A 141 2.47 8.49 2.65
C LYS A 141 2.25 8.68 1.14
N VAL A 142 1.05 8.44 0.61
CA VAL A 142 0.75 8.52 -0.83
C VAL A 142 -0.20 9.68 -1.09
N ASN A 143 0.29 10.72 -1.76
CA ASN A 143 -0.52 11.86 -2.18
C ASN A 143 -1.68 11.38 -3.08
N VAL A 144 -2.92 11.60 -2.63
CA VAL A 144 -4.19 11.26 -3.31
C VAL A 144 -4.25 11.73 -4.78
N ILE A 145 -3.46 12.76 -5.12
CA ILE A 145 -3.34 13.34 -6.46
C ILE A 145 -2.68 12.38 -7.46
N GLU A 146 -1.76 11.51 -7.04
CA GLU A 146 -1.11 10.55 -7.96
C GLU A 146 -2.08 9.45 -8.43
N PHE A 147 -3.03 9.04 -7.59
CA PHE A 147 -3.98 7.98 -7.93
C PHE A 147 -4.95 8.40 -9.03
N HIS A 148 -5.40 9.67 -9.02
CA HIS A 148 -6.30 10.20 -10.04
C HIS A 148 -5.61 10.36 -11.41
N PHE A 149 -4.31 10.70 -11.42
CA PHE A 149 -3.51 10.84 -12.65
C PHE A 149 -3.20 9.50 -13.35
N LEU A 150 -3.26 8.37 -12.63
CA LEU A 150 -2.92 7.03 -13.14
C LEU A 150 -4.06 6.32 -13.88
N CYS A 151 -5.29 6.85 -13.81
CA CYS A 151 -6.50 6.21 -14.34
C CYS A 151 -6.96 6.76 -15.69
N LEU A 152 -6.46 7.92 -16.14
CA LEU A 152 -6.81 8.51 -17.43
C LEU A 152 -6.15 7.74 -18.59
N ASP A 153 -6.98 7.21 -19.48
CA ASP A 153 -6.57 6.46 -20.68
C ASP A 153 -6.08 7.42 -21.79
N ASP A 154 -5.01 8.18 -21.52
CA ASP A 154 -4.33 9.00 -22.53
C ASP A 154 -3.07 8.27 -23.06
N PRO A 155 -2.98 7.97 -24.38
CA PRO A 155 -1.81 7.31 -24.97
C PRO A 155 -0.50 8.08 -24.77
N VAL A 156 -0.54 9.40 -24.57
CA VAL A 156 0.64 10.23 -24.30
C VAL A 156 1.16 10.02 -22.86
N ALA A 157 0.24 9.87 -21.90
CA ALA A 157 0.57 9.63 -20.49
C ALA A 157 1.26 8.28 -20.27
N LEU A 158 0.96 7.28 -21.13
CA LEU A 158 1.62 5.98 -21.08
C LEU A 158 3.11 6.07 -21.45
N GLY A 159 3.47 6.88 -22.44
CA GLY A 159 4.87 7.11 -22.84
C GLY A 159 5.70 7.80 -21.75
N LEU A 160 5.12 8.80 -21.09
CA LEU A 160 5.70 9.46 -19.91
C LEU A 160 5.91 8.50 -18.73
N ARG A 161 5.01 7.51 -18.55
CA ARG A 161 5.08 6.46 -17.53
C ARG A 161 6.22 5.47 -17.77
N TRP A 162 6.43 5.04 -19.02
CA TRP A 162 7.58 4.19 -19.38
C TRP A 162 8.91 4.94 -19.30
N ALA A 163 8.92 6.23 -19.64
CA ALA A 163 10.10 7.09 -19.48
C ALA A 163 10.47 7.29 -18.00
N THR A 164 9.50 7.56 -17.12
CA THR A 164 9.72 7.68 -15.67
C THR A 164 10.14 6.34 -15.04
N LEU A 165 9.57 5.21 -15.46
CA LEU A 165 9.98 3.87 -14.97
C LEU A 165 11.40 3.47 -15.43
N ARG A 166 11.91 4.01 -16.55
CA ARG A 166 13.32 3.85 -16.95
C ARG A 166 14.25 4.76 -16.15
N GLN A 167 13.79 5.96 -15.79
CA GLN A 167 14.53 6.91 -14.94
C GLN A 167 14.69 6.38 -13.50
N THR A 168 13.78 5.54 -12.98
CA THR A 168 13.92 4.94 -11.64
C THR A 168 14.98 3.86 -11.57
N LYS A 169 15.24 3.12 -12.67
CA LYS A 169 16.41 2.21 -12.77
C LYS A 169 17.74 2.96 -12.84
N GLN A 170 17.69 4.25 -13.19
CA GLN A 170 18.84 5.15 -13.28
C GLN A 170 18.75 6.30 -12.26
N LYS A 171 18.05 6.10 -11.13
CA LYS A 171 18.17 7.02 -9.98
C LYS A 171 19.58 6.88 -9.44
N LYS A 172 20.49 7.67 -10.01
CA LYS A 172 21.81 7.92 -9.44
C LYS A 172 21.56 8.34 -7.99
N LYS A 173 22.18 7.63 -7.06
CA LYS A 173 22.13 7.96 -5.64
C LYS A 173 22.36 9.47 -5.52
N HIS A 174 21.56 10.17 -4.73
CA HIS A 174 21.74 11.60 -4.49
C HIS A 174 23.07 11.77 -3.74
N VAL A 175 24.16 11.88 -4.50
CA VAL A 175 25.50 12.08 -3.99
C VAL A 175 25.61 13.55 -3.66
N ASP A 176 25.79 13.84 -2.38
CA ASP A 176 26.09 15.18 -1.89
C ASP A 176 27.40 15.65 -2.53
N THR A 177 27.29 16.47 -3.58
CA THR A 177 28.43 16.98 -4.35
C THR A 177 29.32 17.89 -3.50
N LYS A 178 28.73 18.52 -2.47
CA LYS A 178 29.43 19.34 -1.47
C LYS A 178 30.14 18.49 -0.41
N ALA A 179 29.82 17.21 -0.30
CA ALA A 179 30.52 16.27 0.58
C ALA A 179 31.87 15.81 -0.01
N SER A 180 32.09 15.93 -1.32
CA SER A 180 33.41 15.66 -1.91
C SER A 180 34.36 16.83 -1.65
N LYS A 181 35.63 16.53 -1.32
CA LYS A 181 36.68 17.55 -1.11
C LYS A 181 36.43 18.54 0.05
N GLY A 182 35.81 18.07 1.13
CA GLY A 182 35.79 18.77 2.43
C GLY A 182 34.95 20.05 2.52
N ARG A 183 34.07 20.35 1.55
CA ARG A 183 33.24 21.58 1.55
C ARG A 183 32.04 21.54 2.50
N ARG A 184 31.82 20.40 3.16
CA ARG A 184 30.79 20.18 4.18
C ARG A 184 31.47 19.61 5.43
N LEU A 185 31.19 20.24 6.58
CA LEU A 185 31.67 19.76 7.88
C LEU A 185 31.07 18.39 8.17
N ARG A 186 31.95 17.45 8.54
CA ARG A 186 31.57 16.10 8.96
C ARG A 186 32.14 15.86 10.35
N TYR A 187 31.26 15.53 11.28
CA TYR A 187 31.63 15.16 12.65
C TYR A 187 32.03 13.69 12.67
N HIS A 188 33.23 13.39 12.17
CA HIS A 188 33.88 12.09 12.32
C HIS A 188 35.10 12.25 13.21
N VAL A 189 35.25 11.33 14.16
CA VAL A 189 36.46 11.26 14.99
C VAL A 189 37.60 10.74 14.12
N HIS A 190 38.67 11.51 14.01
CA HIS A 190 39.89 11.09 13.33
C HIS A 190 40.86 10.49 14.34
N GLU A 191 41.07 9.17 14.29
CA GLU A 191 41.91 8.43 15.25
C GLU A 191 43.32 9.02 15.39
N LYS A 192 43.93 9.47 14.29
CA LYS A 192 45.28 10.09 14.30
C LYS A 192 45.34 11.46 14.99
N LEU A 193 44.22 12.15 15.08
CA LEU A 193 44.10 13.46 15.73
C LEU A 193 43.53 13.36 17.14
N GLN A 194 43.08 12.16 17.54
CA GLN A 194 42.68 11.89 18.91
C GLN A 194 43.89 12.06 19.82
N ASN A 195 43.73 12.82 20.90
CA ASN A 195 44.79 13.11 21.88
C ASN A 195 46.03 13.83 21.31
N PHE A 196 45.88 14.59 20.21
CA PHE A 196 47.02 15.29 19.61
C PHE A 196 47.65 16.34 20.55
N MET A 197 46.85 17.00 21.38
CA MET A 197 47.32 17.94 22.40
C MET A 197 46.46 17.85 23.67
N VAL A 198 47.08 18.15 24.81
CA VAL A 198 46.37 18.32 26.09
C VAL A 198 45.82 19.75 26.16
N PRO A 199 44.61 19.97 26.71
CA PRO A 199 44.10 21.31 26.95
C PRO A 199 45.05 22.10 27.85
N ILE A 200 45.56 23.23 27.34
CA ILE A 200 46.40 24.16 28.11
C ILE A 200 45.47 25.30 28.53
N PRO A 201 45.17 25.48 29.83
CA PRO A 201 44.35 26.59 30.28
C PRO A 201 45.04 27.90 29.88
N SER A 202 44.39 28.63 28.97
CA SER A 202 44.94 29.84 28.37
C SER A 202 44.01 30.99 28.74
N GLY A 203 44.41 31.77 29.75
CA GLY A 203 43.64 32.88 30.27
C GLY A 203 44.24 33.36 31.59
N THR A 204 44.31 34.67 31.79
CA THR A 204 44.66 35.27 33.09
C THR A 204 43.42 35.73 33.85
N TRP A 205 42.25 35.74 33.19
CA TRP A 205 41.00 36.22 33.74
C TRP A 205 40.24 35.05 34.38
N HIS A 206 39.57 35.32 35.51
CA HIS A 206 38.68 34.37 36.16
C HIS A 206 37.33 34.32 35.44
N ASP A 207 36.69 33.15 35.45
CA ASP A 207 35.42 32.92 34.75
C ASP A 207 34.33 33.94 35.14
N ASN A 208 34.26 34.34 36.41
CA ASN A 208 33.30 35.36 36.90
C ASN A 208 33.44 36.72 36.18
N MET A 209 34.67 37.14 35.89
CA MET A 209 34.93 38.41 35.19
C MET A 209 34.54 38.32 33.71
N ILE A 210 34.67 37.13 33.13
CA ILE A 210 34.31 36.85 31.74
C ILE A 210 32.78 36.84 31.60
N ASP A 211 32.09 36.21 32.54
CA ASP A 211 30.62 36.14 32.55
C ASP A 211 29.98 37.52 32.77
N GLU A 212 30.50 38.33 33.69
CA GLU A 212 30.06 39.72 33.89
C GLU A 212 30.29 40.58 32.63
N LEU A 213 31.44 40.40 31.98
CA LEU A 213 31.73 41.10 30.73
C LEU A 213 30.72 40.73 29.64
N TYR A 214 30.45 39.43 29.42
CA TYR A 214 29.52 38.98 28.38
C TYR A 214 28.07 39.26 28.70
N SER A 215 27.68 39.33 29.98
CA SER A 215 26.33 39.73 30.38
C SER A 215 26.10 41.23 30.11
N SER A 216 27.13 42.06 30.29
CA SER A 216 27.10 43.49 30.00
C SER A 216 27.35 43.84 28.52
N LEU A 217 27.86 42.90 27.72
CA LEU A 217 28.23 43.13 26.32
C LEU A 217 26.96 43.30 25.45
N LEU A 218 26.95 44.33 24.61
CA LEU A 218 25.83 44.68 23.70
C LEU A 218 24.53 45.12 24.40
N GLY A 219 24.63 45.72 25.58
CA GLY A 219 23.57 46.57 26.12
C GLY A 219 22.45 45.84 26.87
N LYS A 220 22.66 44.58 27.26
CA LYS A 220 21.83 43.94 28.27
C LYS A 220 22.22 44.50 29.64
N LYS A 221 21.34 45.32 30.22
CA LYS A 221 21.44 45.73 31.62
C LYS A 221 21.03 44.53 32.48
N ASN A 222 21.85 44.16 33.46
CA ASN A 222 21.57 43.06 34.39
C ASN A 222 20.28 43.34 35.17
N ASP A 223 19.13 42.86 34.68
CA ASP A 223 17.92 42.75 35.50
C ASP A 223 18.00 41.42 36.27
N GLY A 224 18.56 41.54 37.48
CA GLY A 224 18.42 40.63 38.63
C GLY A 224 18.39 39.13 38.35
N LEU A 225 19.53 38.47 38.50
CA LEU A 225 19.57 37.06 38.89
C LEU A 225 20.68 36.88 39.93
N ASP A 226 20.34 37.20 41.18
CA ASP A 226 20.95 36.56 42.34
C ASP A 226 20.63 35.07 42.21
N THR A 227 21.63 34.28 41.81
CA THR A 227 21.51 32.83 41.87
C THR A 227 22.27 32.42 43.11
N ASP A 228 21.50 32.11 44.15
CA ASP A 228 21.98 31.67 45.45
C ASP A 228 23.07 30.60 45.32
N GLU A 229 24.14 30.81 46.08
CA GLU A 229 25.19 29.84 46.37
C GLU A 229 24.55 28.51 46.77
N SER A 230 24.56 27.54 45.86
CA SER A 230 24.32 26.14 46.22
C SER A 230 25.67 25.49 46.42
N GLU A 231 26.14 25.55 47.67
CA GLU A 231 27.30 24.82 48.18
C GLU A 231 27.26 23.36 47.75
N GLY A 232 28.13 23.00 46.80
CA GLY A 232 28.46 21.61 46.50
C GLY A 232 29.34 21.08 47.62
N LYS A 233 28.74 20.32 48.54
CA LYS A 233 29.44 19.53 49.57
C LYS A 233 30.62 18.78 48.97
N GLU A 234 31.82 19.12 49.44
CA GLU A 234 33.01 18.28 49.34
C GLU A 234 32.76 16.97 50.11
N LEU A 235 32.64 15.86 49.38
CA LEU A 235 32.85 14.52 49.94
C LEU A 235 34.34 14.20 49.76
N ASN A 236 35.08 14.39 50.85
CA ASN A 236 36.41 13.83 51.03
C ASN A 236 36.31 12.30 50.99
N ASP A 237 36.98 11.67 50.03
CA ASP A 237 37.34 10.25 50.12
C ASP A 237 38.83 10.10 49.83
N ASN A 238 39.63 10.39 50.86
CA ASN A 238 40.97 9.84 50.99
C ASN A 238 40.82 8.54 51.81
N THR A 239 40.85 7.40 51.14
CA THR A 239 41.31 6.16 51.77
C THR A 239 42.45 5.58 50.94
N VAL A 240 43.60 5.59 51.58
CA VAL A 240 44.85 4.93 51.23
C VAL A 240 44.65 3.41 51.28
N GLU A 241 45.00 2.73 50.20
CA GLU A 241 45.89 1.55 50.17
C GLU A 241 46.33 1.26 48.71
#